data_AF-F1VZA0-F1
#
_entry.id   AF-F1VZA0-F1
#
_cell.length_a   1.000
_cell.length_b   1.000
_cell.length_c   1.000
_cell.angle_alpha   90.00
_cell.angle_beta   90.00
_cell.angle_gamma   90.00
#
_symmetry.space_group_name_H-M   'P 1'
#
loop_
_entity.id
_entity.type
_entity.pdbx_description
1 polymer ?
#
loop_
_entity_poly.entity_id
_entity_poly.type
_entity_poly.pdbx_seq_one_letter_code
_entity_poly.pdbx_strand_id
1 'polypeptide(L)' 'MSTLSTQLVLLDGMGIVGNRIHSTDEWVDLDSVAPRLYLTMRLLEVMGKGEMK' A
#
# COMPACT_ATOMS: atom_id res chain seq x y z
N MET A 1 -24.27 15.75 -18.65
CA MET A 1 -23.93 14.41 -18.13
C MET A 1 -22.44 14.42 -17.81
N SER A 2 -22.06 14.50 -16.53
CA SER A 2 -20.65 14.45 -16.11
C SER A 2 -20.23 12.99 -16.02
N THR A 3 -19.32 12.56 -16.87
CA THR A 3 -18.65 11.26 -16.76
C THR A 3 -17.85 11.25 -15.45
N LEU A 4 -18.32 10.51 -14.45
CA LEU A 4 -17.53 10.17 -13.27
C LEU A 4 -16.38 9.29 -13.75
N SER A 5 -15.22 9.90 -13.99
CA SER A 5 -13.97 9.17 -14.19
C SER A 5 -13.57 8.59 -12.83
N THR A 6 -13.88 7.32 -12.60
CA THR A 6 -13.36 6.59 -11.45
C THR A 6 -11.85 6.46 -11.66
N GLN A 7 -11.06 7.36 -11.09
CA GLN A 7 -9.60 7.23 -11.11
C GLN A 7 -9.22 5.95 -10.38
N LEU A 8 -8.61 5.01 -11.11
CA LEU A 8 -8.12 3.77 -10.55
C LEU A 8 -6.80 4.07 -9.82
N VAL A 9 -6.84 3.99 -8.50
CA VAL A 9 -5.64 4.10 -7.66
C VAL A 9 -5.02 2.71 -7.57
N LEU A 10 -3.89 2.52 -8.27
CA LEU A 10 -3.09 1.31 -8.13
C LEU A 10 -2.09 1.48 -7.00
N LEU A 11 -2.16 0.57 -6.03
CA LEU A 11 -1.16 0.41 -5.00
C LEU A 11 -0.37 -0.86 -5.31
N ASP A 12 0.78 -0.68 -5.96
CA ASP A 12 1.70 -1.76 -6.32
C ASP A 12 3.05 -1.57 -5.58
N GLY A 13 3.70 -2.69 -5.23
CA GLY A 13 5.03 -2.67 -4.61
C GLY A 13 5.08 -2.44 -3.10
N MET A 14 3.96 -2.60 -2.36
CA MET A 14 3.94 -2.43 -0.90
C MET A 14 4.26 -3.70 -0.09
N GLY A 15 4.75 -4.76 -0.73
CA GLY A 15 5.12 -6.00 -0.04
C GLY A 15 6.19 -5.77 1.02
N ILE A 16 5.99 -6.32 2.22
CA ILE A 16 6.93 -6.24 3.36
C ILE A 16 8.29 -6.84 2.94
N VAL A 17 9.41 -6.25 3.37
CA VAL A 17 10.72 -6.82 3.07
C VAL A 17 10.81 -8.13 3.82
N GLY A 18 10.97 -9.22 3.08
CA GLY A 18 11.10 -10.56 3.61
C GLY A 18 11.63 -11.48 2.53
N ASN A 19 12.00 -12.69 2.93
CA ASN A 19 12.51 -13.69 2.00
C ASN A 19 12.07 -15.09 2.43
N ARG A 20 12.34 -16.07 1.58
CA ARG A 20 11.93 -17.47 1.74
C ARG A 20 10.41 -17.62 1.83
N ILE A 21 9.70 -16.83 1.03
CA ILE A 21 8.24 -16.88 0.92
C ILE A 21 7.84 -18.32 0.55
N HIS A 22 6.88 -18.90 1.28
CA HIS A 22 6.48 -20.31 1.18
C HIS A 22 7.52 -21.32 1.70
N SER A 23 8.33 -20.94 2.69
CA SER A 23 9.25 -21.83 3.41
C SER A 23 8.95 -21.81 4.92
N THR A 24 9.36 -22.86 5.63
CA THR A 24 9.28 -22.89 7.11
C THR A 24 10.18 -21.86 7.77
N ASP A 25 11.23 -21.42 7.07
CA ASP A 25 12.16 -20.38 7.52
C ASP A 25 11.83 -19.00 6.89
N GLU A 26 10.56 -18.75 6.59
CA GLU A 26 10.10 -17.44 6.14
C GLU A 26 10.40 -16.39 7.22
N TRP A 27 11.00 -15.28 6.79
CA TRP A 27 11.33 -14.18 7.68
C TRP A 27 10.98 -12.85 7.05
N VAL A 28 10.74 -11.90 7.94
CA VAL A 28 10.33 -10.54 7.59
C VAL A 28 11.17 -9.55 8.39
N ASP A 29 11.60 -8.48 7.72
CA ASP A 29 12.24 -7.36 8.36
C ASP A 29 11.17 -6.48 9.03
N LEU A 30 11.22 -6.39 10.35
CA LEU A 30 10.25 -5.65 11.16
C LEU A 30 10.33 -4.14 10.94
N ASP A 31 11.52 -3.60 10.66
CA ASP A 31 11.70 -2.17 10.37
C ASP A 31 10.98 -1.78 9.07
N SER A 32 10.68 -2.77 8.25
CA SER A 32 10.01 -2.63 6.99
C SER A 32 8.48 -2.61 7.11
N VAL A 33 7.91 -3.07 8.24
CA VAL A 33 6.45 -3.16 8.46
C VAL A 33 5.81 -1.78 8.70
N ALA A 34 6.38 -0.99 9.62
CA ALA A 34 5.79 0.29 10.02
C ALA A 34 5.70 1.31 8.87
N PRO A 35 6.74 1.50 8.03
CA PRO A 35 6.65 2.39 6.86
C PRO A 35 5.55 1.98 5.89
N ARG A 36 5.30 0.67 5.73
CA ARG A 36 4.27 0.16 4.80
C ARG A 36 2.87 0.42 5.31
N LEU A 37 2.64 0.16 6.60
CA LEU A 37 1.36 0.50 7.23
C LEU A 37 1.09 2.01 7.16
N TYR A 38 2.14 2.83 7.37
CA TYR A 38 2.04 4.27 7.22
C TYR A 38 1.63 4.67 5.80
N LEU A 39 2.34 4.16 4.77
CA LEU A 39 2.02 4.48 3.38
C LEU A 39 0.61 4.02 2.98
N THR A 40 0.15 2.84 3.43
CA THR A 40 -1.24 2.40 3.25
C THR A 40 -2.22 3.40 3.83
N MET A 41 -2.01 3.80 5.09
CA MET A 41 -2.91 4.71 5.79
C MET A 41 -2.93 6.07 5.10
N ARG A 42 -1.77 6.60 4.70
CA ARG A 42 -1.67 7.86 3.97
C ARG A 42 -2.39 7.81 2.63
N LEU A 43 -2.31 6.69 1.91
CA LEU A 43 -3.07 6.52 0.67
C LEU A 43 -4.58 6.61 0.95
N LEU A 44 -5.07 5.88 1.94
CA LEU A 44 -6.49 5.90 2.32
C LEU A 44 -6.95 7.30 2.74
N GLU A 45 -6.14 8.04 3.49
CA GLU A 45 -6.44 9.42 3.87
C GLU A 45 -6.53 10.35 2.67
N VAL A 46 -5.58 10.28 1.74
CA VAL A 46 -5.56 11.12 0.53
C VAL A 46 -6.76 10.78 -0.37
N MET A 47 -7.10 9.50 -0.51
CA MET A 47 -8.29 9.06 -1.23
C MET A 47 -9.58 9.55 -0.57
N GLY A 48 -9.69 9.42 0.76
CA GLY A 48 -10.87 9.83 1.52
C GLY A 48 -11.11 11.33 1.50
N LYS A 49 -10.04 12.14 1.45
CA LYS A 49 -10.12 13.61 1.34
C LYS A 49 -10.29 14.11 -0.10
N GLY A 50 -10.18 13.24 -1.11
CA GLY A 50 -10.19 13.64 -2.51
C GLY A 50 -8.97 14.51 -2.89
N GLU A 51 -7.86 14.37 -2.18
CA GLU A 51 -6.64 15.16 -2.37
C GLU A 51 -5.69 14.59 -3.45
N MET A 52 -6.13 13.56 -4.17
CA MET A 52 -5.41 13.07 -5.35
C MET A 52 -5.52 14.12 -6.46
N LYS A 53 -4.44 14.88 -6.65
CA LYS A 53 -4.30 15.83 -7.75
C LYS A 53 -4.13 15.13 -9.09
#